data_AF-A0A7V6V4H8-F1
#
_entry.id   AF-A0A7V6V4H8-F1
#
_cell.length_a   1.000
_cell.length_b   1.000
_cell.length_c   1.000
_cell.angle_alpha   90.00
_cell.angle_beta   90.00
_cell.angle_gamma   90.00
#
_symmetry.space_group_name_H-M   'P 1'
#
loop_
_entity.id
_entity.type
_entity.pdbx_description
1 polymer ?
#
loop_
_entity_poly.entity_id
_entity_poly.type
_entity_poly.pdbx_seq_one_letter_code
_entity_poly.pdbx_strand_id
1 'polypeptide(L)'
;MMLEQFFTHYFEQIDPSVLKMYQDLMPGQENLARAYAEMFSRNDEESIAFLLQFYRKTGELRHKNPEQAILFNVHNNVCFPFFVKHTWKMIGEENRNKIYQYANTMDQQKIYERLDQERDFRNWFRKEIGFDLKQEDLFTLNEIIALQNFSSGGESSFLRFAYPELRKMKGRVLDAGCGAGFASLVLSQHMEVYAVDACRPRLERAMALSQMMQKGEKEVFPGVIQLIEDELGEIAVEYDFPTADRLLNGKPYPVSFIESSLDSIPCEDSFFDAINCLDVLEH
;
A
#
# COMPACT_ATOMS: atom_id res chain seq x y z
N MET A 1 12.64 -10.96 8.37
CA MET A 1 12.23 -10.05 7.26
C MET A 1 11.77 -8.71 7.85
N MET A 2 11.64 -7.62 7.07
CA MET A 2 11.19 -6.33 7.63
C MET A 2 9.77 -6.42 8.20
N LEU A 3 8.85 -7.04 7.46
CA LEU A 3 7.49 -7.30 7.92
C LEU A 3 7.43 -8.05 9.25
N GLU A 4 8.25 -9.09 9.42
CA GLU A 4 8.33 -9.85 10.67
C GLU A 4 8.81 -8.97 11.83
N GLN A 5 9.86 -8.17 11.62
CA GLN A 5 10.35 -7.23 12.66
C GLN A 5 9.27 -6.21 13.03
N PHE A 6 8.52 -5.73 12.05
CA PHE A 6 7.40 -4.83 12.26
C PHE A 6 6.29 -5.48 13.08
N PHE A 7 5.83 -6.67 12.68
CA PHE A 7 4.77 -7.38 13.40
C PHE A 7 5.21 -7.80 14.81
N THR A 8 6.47 -8.20 15.01
CA THR A 8 7.00 -8.45 16.36
C THR A 8 6.87 -7.21 17.23
N HIS A 9 7.35 -6.06 16.74
CA HIS A 9 7.23 -4.82 17.48
C HIS A 9 5.76 -4.45 17.72
N TYR A 10 4.93 -4.46 16.69
CA TYR A 10 3.53 -4.05 16.77
C TYR A 10 2.74 -4.91 17.75
N PHE A 11 2.86 -6.24 17.67
CA PHE A 11 2.16 -7.16 18.57
C PHE A 11 2.61 -7.08 20.04
N GLU A 12 3.82 -6.58 20.30
CA GLU A 12 4.30 -6.30 21.67
C GLU A 12 3.76 -5.00 22.25
N GLN A 13 3.32 -4.06 21.41
CA GLN A 13 2.94 -2.70 21.83
C GLN A 13 1.43 -2.46 21.83
N ILE A 14 0.65 -3.25 21.10
CA ILE A 14 -0.81 -3.11 21.05
C ILE A 14 -1.52 -3.68 22.28
N ASP A 15 -2.73 -3.17 22.52
CA ASP A 15 -3.60 -3.66 23.58
C ASP A 15 -3.97 -5.15 23.42
N PRO A 16 -4.16 -5.91 24.51
CA PRO A 16 -4.51 -7.32 24.44
C PRO A 16 -5.78 -7.64 23.64
N SER A 17 -6.78 -6.75 23.65
CA SER A 17 -8.01 -6.90 22.86
C SER A 17 -7.74 -6.79 21.35
N VAL A 18 -6.81 -5.92 20.97
CA VAL A 18 -6.39 -5.72 19.58
C VAL A 18 -5.51 -6.88 19.13
N LEU A 19 -4.59 -7.34 19.98
CA LEU A 19 -3.81 -8.55 19.73
C LEU A 19 -4.71 -9.77 19.50
N LYS A 20 -5.77 -9.91 20.30
CA LYS A 20 -6.74 -11.01 20.18
C LYS A 20 -7.42 -11.02 18.81
N MET A 21 -7.78 -9.84 18.26
CA MET A 21 -8.32 -9.72 16.90
C MET A 21 -7.36 -10.32 15.85
N TYR A 22 -6.06 -10.05 15.95
CA TYR A 22 -5.06 -10.62 15.03
C TYR A 22 -4.85 -12.12 15.24
N GLN A 23 -4.91 -12.61 16.48
CA GLN A 23 -4.85 -14.05 16.78
C GLN A 23 -6.07 -14.80 16.24
N ASP A 24 -7.25 -14.18 16.23
CA ASP A 24 -8.47 -14.80 15.72
C ASP A 24 -8.48 -14.90 14.18
N LEU A 25 -7.76 -14.00 13.49
CA LEU A 25 -7.51 -14.09 12.05
C LEU A 25 -6.53 -15.21 11.67
N MET A 26 -5.59 -15.57 12.56
CA MET A 26 -4.65 -16.68 12.35
C MET A 26 -4.58 -17.55 13.61
N PRO A 27 -5.58 -18.40 13.87
CA PRO A 27 -5.63 -19.20 15.08
C PRO A 27 -4.52 -20.26 15.11
N GLY A 28 -4.02 -20.54 16.31
CA GLY A 28 -3.08 -21.65 16.56
C GLY A 28 -1.62 -21.39 16.17
N GLN A 29 -1.26 -20.15 15.82
CA GLN A 29 0.13 -19.81 15.46
C GLN A 29 0.99 -19.64 16.71
N GLU A 30 2.11 -20.36 16.77
CA GLU A 30 3.12 -20.20 17.84
C GLU A 30 3.87 -18.87 17.72
N ASN A 31 4.17 -18.46 16.48
CA ASN A 31 4.79 -17.17 16.17
C ASN A 31 3.89 -16.39 15.21
N LEU A 32 3.01 -15.55 15.79
CA LEU A 32 2.05 -14.75 15.04
C LEU A 32 2.73 -13.78 14.07
N ALA A 33 3.82 -13.12 14.49
CA ALA A 33 4.53 -12.13 13.67
C ALA A 33 5.10 -12.75 12.39
N ARG A 34 5.71 -13.93 12.51
CA ARG A 34 6.23 -14.68 11.38
C ARG A 34 5.11 -15.17 10.47
N ALA A 35 4.03 -15.72 11.04
CA ALA A 35 2.90 -16.23 10.26
C ALA A 35 2.24 -15.11 9.42
N TYR A 36 2.09 -13.91 9.99
CA TYR A 36 1.63 -12.73 9.25
C TYR A 36 2.62 -12.36 8.14
N ALA A 37 3.91 -12.22 8.45
CA ALA A 37 4.92 -11.88 7.45
C ALA A 37 4.94 -12.87 6.27
N GLU A 38 4.80 -14.17 6.54
CA GLU A 38 4.70 -15.21 5.51
C GLU A 38 3.46 -15.02 4.64
N MET A 39 2.28 -14.78 5.22
CA MET A 39 1.05 -14.51 4.46
C MET A 39 1.17 -13.28 3.55
N PHE A 40 1.78 -12.19 4.03
CA PHE A 40 1.96 -10.97 3.24
C PHE A 40 3.00 -11.11 2.11
N SER A 41 3.91 -12.08 2.23
CA SER A 41 4.93 -12.40 1.21
C SER A 41 4.45 -13.36 0.12
N ARG A 42 3.27 -13.97 0.31
CA ARG A 42 2.66 -14.92 -0.62
C ARG A 42 1.68 -14.20 -1.55
N ASN A 43 1.44 -14.80 -2.72
CA ASN A 43 0.54 -14.28 -3.74
C ASN A 43 -0.41 -15.38 -4.26
N ASP A 44 -0.67 -16.41 -3.46
CA ASP A 44 -1.64 -17.46 -3.78
C ASP A 44 -3.03 -17.15 -3.21
N GLU A 45 -4.02 -17.96 -3.60
CA GLU A 45 -5.43 -17.73 -3.28
C GLU A 45 -5.70 -17.68 -1.77
N GLU A 46 -4.99 -18.49 -0.97
CA GLU A 46 -5.09 -18.48 0.50
C GLU A 46 -4.59 -17.15 1.06
N SER A 47 -3.41 -16.71 0.62
CA SER A 47 -2.84 -15.43 1.07
C SER A 47 -3.71 -14.24 0.69
N ILE A 48 -4.29 -14.23 -0.52
CA ILE A 48 -5.16 -13.14 -0.97
C ILE A 48 -6.46 -13.11 -0.17
N ALA A 49 -7.09 -14.27 0.08
CA ALA A 49 -8.27 -14.35 0.94
C ALA A 49 -7.98 -13.85 2.36
N PHE A 50 -6.83 -14.21 2.92
CA PHE A 50 -6.37 -13.70 4.21
C PHE A 50 -6.20 -12.18 4.19
N LEU A 51 -5.52 -11.62 3.18
CA LEU A 51 -5.33 -10.17 3.03
C LEU A 51 -6.66 -9.43 3.02
N LEU A 52 -7.67 -9.92 2.30
CA LEU A 52 -9.00 -9.30 2.28
C LEU A 52 -9.62 -9.24 3.68
N GLN A 53 -9.55 -10.33 4.44
CA GLN A 53 -10.06 -10.36 5.82
C GLN A 53 -9.27 -9.44 6.73
N PHE A 54 -7.94 -9.41 6.58
CA PHE A 54 -7.06 -8.52 7.30
C PHE A 54 -7.46 -7.06 7.09
N TYR A 55 -7.57 -6.58 5.85
CA TYR A 55 -7.87 -5.16 5.60
C TYR A 55 -9.26 -4.75 6.08
N ARG A 56 -10.25 -5.64 6.03
CA ARG A 56 -11.57 -5.37 6.64
C ARG A 56 -11.46 -5.16 8.14
N LYS A 57 -10.79 -6.08 8.84
CA LYS A 57 -10.60 -5.98 10.29
C LYS A 57 -9.77 -4.77 10.70
N THR A 58 -8.69 -4.49 9.97
CA THR A 58 -7.85 -3.33 10.28
C THR A 58 -8.51 -2.03 9.89
N GLY A 59 -9.36 -2.00 8.85
CA GLY A 59 -10.21 -0.85 8.51
C GLY A 59 -11.14 -0.47 9.66
N GLU A 60 -11.85 -1.44 10.24
CA GLU A 60 -12.67 -1.19 11.42
C GLU A 60 -11.85 -0.69 12.62
N LEU A 61 -10.64 -1.23 12.82
CA LEU A 61 -9.75 -0.81 13.90
C LEU A 61 -9.27 0.63 13.70
N ARG A 62 -8.88 1.02 12.47
CA ARG A 62 -8.49 2.40 12.14
C ARG A 62 -9.60 3.39 12.51
N HIS A 63 -10.85 3.04 12.24
CA HIS A 63 -11.98 3.92 12.53
C HIS A 63 -12.31 4.00 14.02
N LYS A 64 -12.30 2.86 14.73
CA LYS A 64 -12.73 2.77 16.14
C LYS A 64 -11.62 3.12 17.14
N ASN A 65 -10.38 2.79 16.83
CA ASN A 65 -9.22 2.94 17.70
C ASN A 65 -7.94 3.22 16.89
N PRO A 66 -7.82 4.42 16.28
CA PRO A 66 -6.70 4.76 15.40
C PRO A 66 -5.33 4.74 16.09
N GLU A 67 -5.25 4.97 17.40
CA GLU A 67 -4.00 4.95 18.16
C GLU A 67 -3.37 3.55 18.21
N GLN A 68 -4.22 2.51 18.15
CA GLN A 68 -3.83 1.10 18.19
C GLN A 68 -3.78 0.46 16.79
N ALA A 69 -4.16 1.16 15.73
CA ALA A 69 -4.17 0.64 14.38
C ALA A 69 -2.78 0.74 13.71
N ILE A 70 -2.58 0.01 12.61
CA ILE A 70 -1.38 0.19 11.78
C ILE A 70 -1.53 1.48 10.98
N LEU A 71 -0.85 2.55 11.38
CA LEU A 71 -0.83 3.84 10.70
C LEU A 71 0.60 4.33 10.46
N PHE A 72 0.84 4.90 9.28
CA PHE A 72 2.09 5.52 8.90
C PHE A 72 2.06 7.03 9.17
N ASN A 73 3.19 7.60 9.61
CA ASN A 73 3.38 9.05 9.84
C ASN A 73 2.40 9.70 10.86
N VAL A 74 1.82 8.92 11.77
CA VAL A 74 1.00 9.42 12.88
C VAL A 74 1.81 9.36 14.16
N HIS A 75 2.25 10.52 14.68
CA HIS A 75 3.17 10.59 15.82
C HIS A 75 2.65 9.93 17.11
N ASN A 76 1.35 10.04 17.39
CA ASN A 76 0.70 9.46 18.57
C ASN A 76 0.19 8.03 18.34
N ASN A 77 0.69 7.31 17.33
CA ASN A 77 0.28 5.95 17.01
C ASN A 77 1.32 4.92 17.48
N VAL A 78 0.85 3.74 17.85
CA VAL A 78 1.67 2.62 18.32
C VAL A 78 2.79 2.20 17.36
N CYS A 79 2.66 2.45 16.06
CA CYS A 79 3.70 2.15 15.07
C CYS A 79 4.79 3.23 14.96
N PHE A 80 4.57 4.45 15.47
CA PHE A 80 5.50 5.56 15.30
C PHE A 80 6.92 5.26 15.80
N PRO A 81 7.11 4.64 16.99
CA PRO A 81 8.45 4.31 17.49
C PRO A 81 9.22 3.38 16.55
N PHE A 82 8.54 2.45 15.88
CA PHE A 82 9.17 1.57 14.88
C PHE A 82 9.79 2.37 13.74
N PHE A 83 9.01 3.26 13.13
CA PHE A 83 9.45 4.05 11.98
C PHE A 83 10.60 4.97 12.36
N VAL A 84 10.51 5.66 13.49
CA VAL A 84 11.58 6.54 13.95
C VAL A 84 12.87 5.76 14.22
N LYS A 85 12.77 4.60 14.88
CA LYS A 85 13.92 3.71 15.12
C LYS A 85 14.52 3.19 13.83
N HIS A 86 13.68 2.92 12.83
CA HIS A 86 14.14 2.47 11.52
C HIS A 86 14.87 3.60 10.79
N THR A 87 14.24 4.77 10.65
CA THR A 87 14.84 5.98 10.06
C THR A 87 16.17 6.33 10.72
N TRP A 88 16.25 6.26 12.05
CA TRP A 88 17.49 6.56 12.78
C TRP A 88 18.67 5.65 12.37
N LYS A 89 18.41 4.38 12.06
CA LYS A 89 19.45 3.45 11.59
C LYS A 89 19.95 3.80 10.19
N MET A 90 19.09 4.39 9.37
CA MET A 90 19.34 4.66 7.95
C MET A 90 20.06 5.98 7.74
N ILE A 91 19.75 7.00 8.57
CA ILE A 91 20.40 8.30 8.43
C ILE A 91 21.91 8.23 8.70
N GLY A 92 22.67 8.88 7.83
CA GLY A 92 24.12 8.97 7.93
C GLY A 92 24.61 9.83 9.10
N GLU A 93 25.92 9.82 9.33
CA GLU A 93 26.57 10.59 10.40
C GLU A 93 26.33 12.10 10.27
N GLU A 94 26.31 12.64 9.05
CA GLU A 94 25.99 14.04 8.80
C GLU A 94 24.62 14.44 9.35
N ASN A 95 23.59 13.63 9.07
CA ASN A 95 22.24 13.88 9.53
C ASN A 95 22.08 13.67 11.03
N ARG A 96 22.79 12.70 11.62
CA ARG A 96 22.87 12.57 13.08
C ARG A 96 23.53 13.79 13.73
N ASN A 97 24.54 14.39 13.10
CA ASN A 97 25.18 15.61 13.58
C ASN A 97 24.23 16.83 13.47
N LYS A 98 23.47 16.96 12.38
CA LYS A 98 22.41 17.99 12.28
C LYS A 98 21.39 17.84 13.42
N ILE A 99 20.97 16.60 13.70
CA ILE A 99 20.05 16.30 14.81
C ILE A 99 20.69 16.66 16.14
N TYR A 100 21.96 16.33 16.38
CA TYR A 100 22.66 16.73 17.61
C TYR A 100 22.70 18.26 17.77
N GLN A 101 23.02 19.00 16.71
CA GLN A 101 23.12 20.46 16.75
C GLN A 101 21.77 21.11 17.08
N TYR A 102 20.67 20.57 16.55
CA TYR A 102 19.33 21.08 16.84
C TYR A 102 18.79 20.60 18.18
N ALA A 103 19.00 19.32 18.49
CA ALA A 103 18.39 18.65 19.62
C ALA A 103 19.21 18.73 20.92
N ASN A 104 20.49 19.10 20.81
CA ASN A 104 21.48 19.09 21.88
C ASN A 104 21.60 17.74 22.62
N THR A 105 21.35 16.64 21.91
CA THR A 105 21.43 15.28 22.44
C THR A 105 21.66 14.28 21.31
N MET A 106 22.41 13.21 21.60
CA MET A 106 22.56 12.02 20.74
C MET A 106 21.89 10.79 21.36
N ASP A 107 21.26 10.95 22.52
CA ASP A 107 20.45 9.92 23.14
C ASP A 107 19.21 9.65 22.27
N GLN A 108 19.16 8.46 21.69
CA GLN A 108 18.08 8.03 20.79
C GLN A 108 16.72 8.11 21.48
N GLN A 109 16.64 7.71 22.75
CA GLN A 109 15.38 7.69 23.48
C GLN A 109 14.84 9.11 23.67
N LYS A 110 15.72 10.05 24.02
CA LYS A 110 15.34 11.47 24.11
C LYS A 110 14.93 12.05 22.76
N ILE A 111 15.60 11.67 21.68
CA ILE A 111 15.22 12.11 20.33
C ILE A 111 13.83 11.59 19.97
N TYR A 112 13.51 10.33 20.32
CA TYR A 112 12.20 9.73 20.07
C TYR A 112 11.10 10.43 20.87
N GLU A 113 11.32 10.67 22.16
CA GLU A 113 10.40 11.42 23.02
C GLU A 113 10.12 12.82 22.46
N ARG A 114 11.16 13.51 21.97
CA ARG A 114 10.99 14.82 21.35
C ARG A 114 10.25 14.74 20.02
N LEU A 115 10.51 13.74 19.19
CA LEU A 115 9.77 13.55 17.94
C LEU A 115 8.29 13.24 18.22
N ASP A 116 8.00 12.52 19.29
CA ASP A 116 6.63 12.23 19.73
C ASP A 116 5.92 13.50 20.27
N GLN A 117 6.57 14.27 21.14
CA GLN A 117 5.92 15.35 21.87
C GLN A 117 6.03 16.74 21.20
N GLU A 118 7.09 17.01 20.43
CA GLU A 118 7.40 18.34 19.91
C GLU A 118 7.09 18.47 18.40
N ARG A 119 6.00 19.17 18.08
CA ARG A 119 5.59 19.45 16.69
C ARG A 119 6.68 20.15 15.88
N ASP A 120 7.34 21.15 16.46
CA ASP A 120 8.35 21.94 15.76
C ASP A 120 9.59 21.10 15.45
N PHE A 121 9.97 20.19 16.35
CA PHE A 121 11.05 19.26 16.10
C PHE A 121 10.70 18.27 14.99
N ARG A 122 9.47 17.76 14.94
CA ARG A 122 9.00 16.93 13.81
C ARG A 122 9.07 17.67 12.48
N ASN A 123 8.61 18.92 12.44
CA ASN A 123 8.61 19.72 11.22
C ASN A 123 10.03 20.00 10.74
N TRP A 124 10.92 20.36 11.67
CA TRP A 124 12.34 20.52 11.39
C TRP A 124 12.97 19.23 10.88
N PHE A 125 12.71 18.09 11.54
CA PHE A 125 13.24 16.79 11.14
C PHE A 125 12.81 16.42 9.72
N ARG A 126 11.53 16.57 9.38
CA ARG A 126 11.03 16.32 8.00
C ARG A 126 11.72 17.21 6.98
N LYS A 127 11.93 18.48 7.31
CA LYS A 127 12.52 19.47 6.40
C LYS A 127 14.02 19.28 6.20
N GLU A 128 14.77 18.94 7.24
CA GLU A 128 16.24 18.93 7.18
C GLU A 128 16.83 17.53 7.01
N ILE A 129 16.07 16.49 7.34
CA ILE A 129 16.50 15.07 7.28
C ILE A 129 15.70 14.29 6.24
N GLY A 130 14.41 14.59 6.08
CA GLY A 130 13.50 13.82 5.22
C GLY A 130 13.90 13.78 3.74
N PHE A 131 14.50 14.86 3.21
CA PHE A 131 14.95 14.92 1.81
C PHE A 131 16.17 14.04 1.50
N ASP A 132 16.93 13.64 2.52
CA ASP A 132 18.12 12.82 2.34
C ASP A 132 17.81 11.31 2.38
N LEU A 133 16.56 10.93 2.67
CA LEU A 133 16.10 9.54 2.56
C LEU A 133 15.90 9.23 1.08
N LYS A 134 16.60 8.20 0.59
CA LYS A 134 16.52 7.78 -0.80
C LYS A 134 15.20 7.06 -1.08
N GLN A 135 14.82 6.96 -2.35
CA GLN A 135 13.68 6.14 -2.75
C GLN A 135 13.85 4.67 -2.34
N GLU A 136 15.07 4.15 -2.38
CA GLU A 136 15.46 2.81 -1.87
C GLU A 136 15.13 2.62 -0.38
N ASP A 137 15.28 3.69 0.41
CA ASP A 137 14.98 3.70 1.84
C ASP A 137 13.47 3.58 2.08
N LEU A 138 12.67 4.26 1.25
CA LEU A 138 11.21 4.16 1.24
C LEU A 138 10.73 2.80 0.70
N PHE A 139 11.38 2.26 -0.33
CA PHE A 139 11.08 0.92 -0.85
C PHE A 139 11.23 -0.16 0.22
N THR A 140 12.19 0.01 1.13
CA THR A 140 12.36 -0.93 2.23
C THR A 140 11.12 -0.93 3.13
N LEU A 141 10.56 0.27 3.45
CA LEU A 141 9.35 0.42 4.27
C LEU A 141 8.03 0.19 3.50
N ASN A 142 8.06 0.07 2.17
CA ASN A 142 6.84 -0.04 1.36
C ASN A 142 5.98 -1.25 1.73
N GLU A 143 6.59 -2.36 2.14
CA GLU A 143 5.84 -3.54 2.59
C GLU A 143 4.98 -3.23 3.83
N ILE A 144 5.49 -2.39 4.75
CA ILE A 144 4.77 -1.97 5.94
C ILE A 144 3.71 -0.93 5.60
N ILE A 145 4.05 0.03 4.72
CA ILE A 145 3.08 1.04 4.26
C ILE A 145 1.90 0.38 3.57
N ALA A 146 2.15 -0.68 2.80
CA ALA A 146 1.10 -1.48 2.18
C ALA A 146 0.16 -2.15 3.19
N LEU A 147 0.54 -2.35 4.46
CA LEU A 147 -0.35 -2.90 5.49
C LEU A 147 -1.47 -1.93 5.90
N GLN A 148 -1.29 -0.63 5.67
CA GLN A 148 -2.25 0.37 6.13
C GLN A 148 -3.55 0.28 5.34
N ASN A 149 -3.50 0.19 4.01
CA ASN A 149 -4.67 0.16 3.15
C ASN A 149 -4.48 -0.86 2.04
N PHE A 150 -5.57 -1.48 1.60
CA PHE A 150 -5.56 -2.34 0.43
C PHE A 150 -5.34 -1.52 -0.85
N SER A 151 -6.00 -0.36 -0.94
CA SER A 151 -5.98 0.54 -2.10
C SER A 151 -5.18 1.81 -1.81
N SER A 152 -4.69 2.48 -2.86
CA SER A 152 -3.98 3.76 -2.70
C SER A 152 -4.94 4.95 -2.59
N GLY A 153 -6.23 4.76 -2.87
CA GLY A 153 -7.26 5.80 -2.89
C GLY A 153 -7.53 6.34 -4.31
N GLY A 154 -6.56 6.18 -5.22
CA GLY A 154 -6.66 6.60 -6.63
C GLY A 154 -7.69 5.78 -7.44
N GLU A 155 -8.08 4.61 -6.96
CA GLU A 155 -9.06 3.71 -7.59
C GLU A 155 -10.45 4.38 -7.72
N SER A 156 -10.82 5.22 -6.76
CA SER A 156 -12.06 6.00 -6.83
C SER A 156 -12.05 7.05 -7.93
N SER A 157 -10.97 7.83 -7.98
CA SER A 157 -10.72 8.85 -8.99
C SER A 157 -10.68 8.22 -10.38
N PHE A 158 -10.04 7.05 -10.50
CA PHE A 158 -10.05 6.25 -11.71
C PHE A 158 -11.47 5.88 -12.14
N LEU A 159 -12.26 5.22 -11.28
CA LEU A 159 -13.60 4.76 -11.64
C LEU A 159 -14.55 5.92 -11.96
N ARG A 160 -14.37 7.07 -11.31
CA ARG A 160 -15.22 8.26 -11.49
C ARG A 160 -14.85 9.07 -12.72
N PHE A 161 -13.56 9.32 -12.95
CA PHE A 161 -13.10 10.32 -13.91
C PHE A 161 -12.43 9.72 -15.14
N ALA A 162 -11.61 8.67 -14.98
CA ALA A 162 -10.84 8.10 -16.09
C ALA A 162 -11.59 6.96 -16.79
N TYR A 163 -12.10 6.00 -16.03
CA TYR A 163 -12.77 4.79 -16.52
C TYR A 163 -13.92 5.07 -17.52
N PRO A 164 -14.82 6.07 -17.31
CA PRO A 164 -15.95 6.29 -18.21
C PRO A 164 -15.54 6.61 -19.66
N GLU A 165 -14.39 7.25 -19.85
CA GLU A 165 -13.84 7.58 -21.17
C GLU A 165 -12.93 6.46 -21.69
N LEU A 166 -12.03 5.94 -20.84
CA LEU A 166 -11.11 4.86 -21.24
C LEU A 166 -11.87 3.62 -21.73
N ARG A 167 -12.98 3.23 -21.10
CA ARG A 167 -13.77 2.06 -21.55
C ARG A 167 -14.35 2.17 -22.96
N LYS A 168 -14.39 3.37 -23.55
CA LYS A 168 -14.85 3.60 -24.94
C LYS A 168 -13.72 3.47 -25.96
N MET A 169 -12.47 3.50 -25.49
CA MET A 169 -11.28 3.40 -26.33
C MET A 169 -10.97 1.93 -26.65
N LYS A 170 -10.12 1.73 -27.66
CA LYS A 170 -9.57 0.44 -28.08
C LYS A 170 -8.08 0.63 -28.35
N GLY A 171 -7.34 -0.48 -28.34
CA GLY A 171 -5.90 -0.48 -28.58
C GLY A 171 -5.13 -0.82 -27.31
N ARG A 172 -4.00 -0.13 -27.11
CA ARG A 172 -3.03 -0.38 -26.04
C ARG A 172 -3.05 0.77 -25.03
N VAL A 173 -3.18 0.45 -23.75
CA VAL A 173 -3.08 1.41 -22.65
C VAL A 173 -1.89 1.10 -21.77
N LEU A 174 -1.19 2.15 -21.37
CA LEU A 174 -0.23 2.11 -20.28
C LEU A 174 -0.97 2.39 -18.96
N ASP A 175 -0.89 1.47 -18.00
CA ASP A 175 -1.22 1.72 -16.60
C ASP A 175 0.10 2.00 -15.85
N ALA A 176 0.42 3.28 -15.72
CA ALA A 176 1.68 3.78 -15.18
C ALA A 176 1.62 3.83 -13.64
N GLY A 177 2.49 3.08 -12.97
CA GLY A 177 2.48 2.86 -11.52
C GLY A 177 1.23 2.08 -11.09
N CYS A 178 1.02 0.90 -11.69
CA CYS A 178 -0.24 0.16 -11.59
C CYS A 178 -0.57 -0.34 -10.17
N GLY A 179 0.38 -0.28 -9.22
CA GLY A 179 0.19 -0.73 -7.85
C GLY A 179 -0.23 -2.20 -7.79
N ALA A 180 -1.31 -2.49 -7.06
CA ALA A 180 -1.88 -3.83 -6.98
C ALA A 180 -2.73 -4.21 -8.21
N GLY A 181 -2.77 -3.38 -9.26
CA GLY A 181 -3.33 -3.72 -10.57
C GLY A 181 -4.84 -3.53 -10.71
N PHE A 182 -5.52 -2.83 -9.80
CA PHE A 182 -6.97 -2.66 -9.89
C PHE A 182 -7.40 -2.01 -11.23
N ALA A 183 -6.79 -0.87 -11.60
CA ALA A 183 -7.08 -0.19 -12.85
C ALA A 183 -6.73 -1.09 -14.05
N SER A 184 -5.57 -1.74 -14.02
CA SER A 184 -5.18 -2.73 -15.04
C SER A 184 -6.23 -3.81 -15.27
N LEU A 185 -6.80 -4.38 -14.21
CA LEU A 185 -7.81 -5.44 -14.30
C LEU A 185 -9.12 -4.92 -14.92
N VAL A 186 -9.56 -3.73 -14.52
CA VAL A 186 -10.75 -3.09 -15.08
C VAL A 186 -10.55 -2.70 -16.55
N LEU A 187 -9.39 -2.11 -16.89
CA LEU A 187 -9.08 -1.70 -18.27
C LEU A 187 -8.91 -2.90 -19.21
N SER A 188 -8.42 -4.04 -18.70
CA SER A 188 -8.27 -5.27 -19.48
C SER A 188 -9.59 -5.79 -20.05
N GLN A 189 -10.72 -5.33 -19.55
CA GLN A 189 -12.04 -5.69 -20.08
C GLN A 189 -12.35 -5.02 -21.43
N HIS A 190 -11.53 -4.04 -21.83
CA HIS A 190 -11.79 -3.19 -22.98
C HIS A 190 -10.60 -3.07 -23.94
N MET A 191 -9.36 -3.27 -23.46
CA MET A 191 -8.13 -2.97 -24.20
C MET A 191 -6.95 -3.80 -23.73
N GLU A 192 -5.88 -3.84 -24.53
CA GLU A 192 -4.61 -4.47 -24.15
C GLU A 192 -3.89 -3.57 -23.14
N VAL A 193 -3.56 -4.12 -21.97
CA VAL A 193 -2.99 -3.34 -20.87
C VAL A 193 -1.52 -3.66 -20.70
N TYR A 194 -0.71 -2.61 -20.56
CA TYR A 194 0.68 -2.66 -20.15
C TYR A 194 0.78 -2.01 -18.78
N ALA A 195 0.92 -2.84 -17.76
CA ALA A 195 0.96 -2.43 -16.36
C ALA A 195 2.41 -2.31 -15.91
N VAL A 196 2.85 -1.10 -15.57
CA VAL A 196 4.24 -0.82 -15.18
C VAL A 196 4.27 -0.41 -13.72
N ASP A 197 5.14 -1.02 -12.93
CA ASP A 197 5.43 -0.57 -11.57
C ASP A 197 6.89 -0.87 -11.21
N ALA A 198 7.54 0.04 -10.49
CA ALA A 198 8.91 -0.17 -9.99
C ALA A 198 8.92 -1.05 -8.72
N CYS A 199 7.77 -1.22 -8.06
CA CYS A 199 7.60 -1.98 -6.83
C CYS A 199 7.20 -3.42 -7.14
N ARG A 200 8.20 -4.30 -7.22
CA ARG A 200 8.01 -5.74 -7.49
C ARG A 200 6.94 -6.42 -6.62
N PRO A 201 6.87 -6.26 -5.29
CA PRO A 201 5.82 -6.91 -4.49
C PRO A 201 4.40 -6.49 -4.88
N ARG A 202 4.19 -5.23 -5.28
CA ARG A 202 2.90 -4.75 -5.77
C ARG A 202 2.56 -5.38 -7.12
N LEU A 203 3.54 -5.44 -8.01
CA LEU A 203 3.39 -6.06 -9.33
C LEU A 203 3.07 -7.56 -9.23
N GLU A 204 3.75 -8.30 -8.36
CA GLU A 204 3.48 -9.74 -8.14
C GLU A 204 2.05 -9.96 -7.63
N ARG A 205 1.53 -9.07 -6.78
CA ARG A 205 0.13 -9.10 -6.33
C ARG A 205 -0.84 -8.81 -7.47
N ALA A 206 -0.53 -7.83 -8.32
CA ALA A 206 -1.33 -7.50 -9.50
C ALA A 206 -1.42 -8.69 -10.48
N MET A 207 -0.29 -9.38 -10.70
CA MET A 207 -0.22 -10.60 -11.51
C MET A 207 -1.10 -11.70 -10.94
N ALA A 208 -1.05 -11.94 -9.62
CA ALA A 208 -1.85 -12.96 -8.97
C ALA A 208 -3.36 -12.68 -9.07
N LEU A 209 -3.78 -11.44 -8.80
CA LEU A 209 -5.18 -11.02 -8.97
C LEU A 209 -5.64 -11.20 -10.44
N SER A 210 -4.79 -10.87 -11.41
CA SER A 210 -5.08 -11.09 -12.83
C SER A 210 -5.24 -12.57 -13.17
N GLN A 211 -4.40 -13.45 -12.64
CA GLN A 211 -4.51 -14.89 -12.88
C GLN A 211 -5.79 -15.47 -12.26
N MET A 212 -6.17 -15.04 -11.06
CA MET A 212 -7.42 -15.44 -10.43
C MET A 212 -8.64 -15.00 -11.26
N MET A 213 -8.61 -13.79 -11.79
CA MET A 213 -9.66 -13.28 -12.69
C MET A 213 -9.80 -14.14 -13.95
N GLN A 214 -8.67 -14.50 -14.57
CA GLN A 214 -8.65 -15.31 -15.79
C GLN A 214 -9.19 -16.74 -15.55
N LYS A 215 -9.02 -17.28 -14.34
CA LYS A 215 -9.62 -18.55 -13.94
C LYS A 215 -11.13 -18.46 -13.66
N GLY A 216 -11.69 -17.25 -13.68
CA GLY A 216 -13.09 -17.00 -13.39
C GLY A 216 -13.41 -17.02 -11.90
N GLU A 217 -12.45 -16.67 -11.04
CA GLU A 217 -12.66 -16.56 -9.59
C GLU A 217 -13.66 -15.43 -9.29
N LYS A 218 -14.79 -15.77 -8.69
CA LYS A 218 -15.92 -14.83 -8.50
C LYS A 218 -16.07 -14.32 -7.07
N GLU A 219 -15.39 -14.93 -6.09
CA GLU A 219 -15.59 -14.55 -4.68
C GLU A 219 -14.62 -13.47 -4.23
N VAL A 220 -13.42 -13.44 -4.79
CA VAL A 220 -12.33 -12.53 -4.39
C VAL A 220 -12.53 -11.11 -4.92
N PHE A 221 -12.93 -10.96 -6.18
CA PHE A 221 -13.07 -9.66 -6.83
C PHE A 221 -14.17 -8.75 -6.24
N PRO A 222 -15.37 -9.26 -5.94
CA PRO A 222 -16.35 -8.49 -5.17
C PRO A 222 -15.80 -8.04 -3.82
N GLY A 223 -14.99 -8.89 -3.17
CA GLY A 223 -14.36 -8.55 -1.90
C GLY A 223 -13.33 -7.42 -2.01
N VAL A 224 -12.56 -7.38 -3.10
CA VAL A 224 -11.64 -6.27 -3.43
C VAL A 224 -12.40 -4.97 -3.67
N ILE A 225 -13.48 -5.00 -4.45
CA ILE A 225 -14.28 -3.79 -4.72
C ILE A 225 -14.93 -3.28 -3.44
N GLN A 226 -15.45 -4.16 -2.60
CA GLN A 226 -16.02 -3.76 -1.31
C GLN A 226 -14.97 -3.09 -0.42
N LEU A 227 -13.73 -3.59 -0.38
CA LEU A 227 -12.66 -2.94 0.37
C LEU A 227 -12.34 -1.53 -0.15
N ILE A 228 -12.29 -1.36 -1.46
CA ILE A 228 -12.09 -0.04 -2.08
C ILE A 228 -13.25 0.87 -1.70
N GLU A 229 -14.50 0.40 -1.79
CA GLU A 229 -15.68 1.17 -1.38
C GLU A 229 -15.64 1.56 0.11
N ASP A 230 -15.31 0.61 0.99
CA ASP A 230 -15.21 0.82 2.43
C ASP A 230 -14.11 1.84 2.78
N GLU A 231 -12.97 1.80 2.08
CA GLU A 231 -11.87 2.77 2.23
C GLU A 231 -12.24 4.18 1.73
N LEU A 232 -13.25 4.31 0.87
CA LEU A 232 -13.71 5.58 0.31
C LEU A 232 -14.88 6.19 1.07
N GLY A 233 -15.63 5.40 1.84
CA GLY A 233 -16.81 5.82 2.61
C GLY A 233 -16.56 6.92 3.65
N GLU A 234 -15.31 7.33 3.88
CA GLU A 234 -14.97 8.49 4.72
C GLU A 234 -15.02 9.83 3.94
N ILE A 235 -15.05 9.80 2.61
CA ILE A 235 -15.21 10.99 1.77
C ILE A 235 -16.70 11.13 1.46
N ALA A 236 -17.33 12.20 1.95
CA ALA A 236 -18.77 12.48 1.81
C ALA A 236 -19.17 12.79 0.35
N VAL A 237 -19.13 11.78 -0.51
CA VAL A 237 -19.55 11.85 -1.90
C VAL A 237 -20.54 10.70 -2.13
N GLU A 238 -21.78 11.03 -2.44
CA GLU A 238 -22.70 10.05 -3.04
C GLU A 238 -22.11 9.61 -4.38
N TYR A 239 -21.52 8.41 -4.41
CA TYR A 239 -20.95 7.79 -5.59
C TYR A 239 -21.54 6.39 -5.74
N ASP A 240 -22.18 6.14 -6.89
CA ASP A 240 -22.69 4.82 -7.25
C ASP A 240 -21.52 3.95 -7.72
N PHE A 241 -20.99 3.13 -6.82
CA PHE A 241 -19.84 2.26 -7.11
C PHE A 241 -20.26 1.16 -8.10
N PRO A 242 -19.59 1.01 -9.25
CA PRO A 242 -19.92 -0.05 -10.19
C PRO A 242 -19.59 -1.42 -9.57
N THR A 243 -20.53 -2.37 -9.68
CA THR A 243 -20.36 -3.72 -9.14
C THR A 243 -19.27 -4.49 -9.87
N ALA A 244 -18.71 -5.52 -9.21
CA ALA A 244 -17.79 -6.47 -9.81
C ALA A 244 -18.31 -7.04 -11.13
N ASP A 245 -19.58 -7.47 -11.14
CA ASP A 245 -20.23 -8.02 -12.32
C ASP A 245 -20.32 -7.02 -13.46
N ARG A 246 -20.43 -5.71 -13.16
CA ARG A 246 -20.48 -4.66 -14.17
C ARG A 246 -19.09 -4.34 -14.71
N LEU A 247 -18.09 -4.27 -13.84
CA LEU A 247 -16.72 -3.96 -14.22
C LEU A 247 -16.08 -5.13 -15.00
N LEU A 248 -16.39 -6.37 -14.64
CA LEU A 248 -15.68 -7.56 -15.11
C LEU A 248 -16.55 -8.47 -16.01
N ASN A 249 -17.55 -7.90 -16.70
CA ASN A 249 -18.54 -8.64 -17.50
C ASN A 249 -18.01 -9.19 -18.86
N GLY A 250 -16.70 -9.18 -19.07
CA GLY A 250 -16.07 -9.46 -20.36
C GLY A 250 -15.15 -10.67 -20.34
N LYS A 251 -14.66 -11.02 -21.53
CA LYS A 251 -13.43 -11.82 -21.64
C LYS A 251 -12.26 -10.82 -21.59
N PRO A 252 -11.40 -10.85 -20.55
CA PRO A 252 -10.31 -9.90 -20.46
C PRO A 252 -9.30 -10.10 -21.59
N TYR A 253 -8.78 -9.00 -22.09
CA TYR A 253 -7.55 -8.95 -22.87
C TYR A 253 -6.35 -9.31 -21.97
N PRO A 254 -5.23 -9.78 -22.56
CA PRO A 254 -4.00 -10.00 -21.81
C PRO A 254 -3.51 -8.71 -21.14
N VAL A 255 -3.00 -8.85 -19.92
CA VAL A 255 -2.27 -7.79 -19.21
C VAL A 255 -0.79 -8.15 -19.22
N SER A 256 0.05 -7.22 -19.65
CA SER A 256 1.50 -7.33 -19.65
C SER A 256 2.04 -6.59 -18.44
N PHE A 257 2.54 -7.30 -17.44
CA PHE A 257 3.14 -6.73 -16.23
C PHE A 257 4.64 -6.53 -16.42
N ILE A 258 5.13 -5.32 -16.15
CA ILE A 258 6.52 -4.92 -16.40
C ILE A 258 7.08 -4.29 -15.12
N GLU A 259 8.11 -4.93 -14.55
CA GLU A 259 8.90 -4.34 -13.47
C GLU A 259 9.88 -3.33 -14.08
N SER A 260 9.52 -2.04 -14.06
CA SER A 260 10.39 -0.96 -14.54
C SER A 260 9.99 0.38 -13.95
N SER A 261 10.89 1.34 -14.03
CA SER A 261 10.58 2.76 -13.79
C SER A 261 9.91 3.37 -15.03
N LEU A 262 9.08 4.40 -14.83
CA LEU A 262 8.33 5.06 -15.90
C LEU A 262 9.21 5.83 -16.87
N ASP A 263 10.41 6.23 -16.46
CA ASP A 263 11.42 6.88 -17.31
C ASP A 263 12.19 5.89 -18.20
N SER A 264 11.99 4.59 -18.02
CA SER A 264 12.74 3.51 -18.67
C SER A 264 11.84 2.37 -19.13
N ILE A 265 10.63 2.69 -19.59
CA ILE A 265 9.68 1.70 -20.10
C ILE A 265 10.24 1.07 -21.39
N PRO A 266 10.29 -0.28 -21.49
CA PRO A 266 10.84 -0.97 -22.66
C PRO A 266 9.83 -1.04 -23.81
N CYS A 267 9.29 0.11 -24.23
CA CYS A 267 8.34 0.22 -25.34
C CYS A 267 8.82 1.26 -26.35
N GLU A 268 8.41 1.11 -27.60
CA GLU A 268 8.74 2.06 -28.67
C GLU A 268 7.99 3.39 -28.51
N ASP A 269 8.47 4.43 -29.17
CA ASP A 269 7.78 5.72 -29.22
C ASP A 269 6.38 5.58 -29.82
N SER A 270 5.40 6.34 -29.29
CA SER A 270 4.01 6.32 -29.75
C SER A 270 3.35 4.93 -29.72
N PHE A 271 3.83 4.04 -28.84
CA PHE A 271 3.31 2.68 -28.71
C PHE A 271 1.90 2.60 -28.08
N PHE A 272 1.56 3.55 -27.18
CA PHE A 272 0.30 3.54 -26.44
C PHE A 272 -0.75 4.48 -27.06
N ASP A 273 -1.99 4.01 -27.11
CA ASP A 273 -3.16 4.79 -27.54
C ASP A 273 -3.73 5.63 -26.38
N ALA A 274 -3.47 5.22 -25.14
CA ALA A 274 -3.84 5.93 -23.92
C ALA A 274 -2.82 5.69 -22.80
N ILE A 275 -2.73 6.65 -21.87
CA ILE A 275 -1.91 6.54 -20.66
C ILE A 275 -2.82 6.83 -19.45
N ASN A 276 -2.95 5.85 -18.57
CA ASN A 276 -3.52 5.98 -17.25
C ASN A 276 -2.37 6.16 -16.24
N CYS A 277 -2.41 7.24 -15.46
CA CYS A 277 -1.38 7.56 -14.47
C CYS A 277 -2.09 8.15 -13.25
N LEU A 278 -2.24 7.35 -12.19
CA LEU A 278 -3.07 7.66 -11.03
C LEU A 278 -2.20 7.86 -9.80
N ASP A 279 -2.07 9.09 -9.33
CA ASP A 279 -1.29 9.44 -8.13
C ASP A 279 0.18 8.95 -8.21
N VAL A 280 0.80 9.10 -9.41
CA VAL A 280 2.20 8.73 -9.67
C VAL A 280 3.07 9.91 -10.08
N LEU A 281 2.49 10.98 -10.65
CA LEU A 281 3.27 12.11 -11.18
C LEU A 281 3.92 12.96 -10.08
N GLU A 282 3.43 12.85 -8.85
CA GLU A 282 3.96 13.48 -7.65
C GLU A 282 5.18 12.73 -7.05
N HIS A 283 5.47 11.53 -7.53
CA HIS A 283 6.55 10.65 -7.07
C HIS A 283 7.78 10.74 -7.98
#